data_AF-A0A7S0SWH0-F1
#
_entry.id   AF-A0A7S0SWH0-F1
#
_cell.length_a   1.000
_cell.length_b   1.000
_cell.length_c   1.000
_cell.angle_alpha   90.00
_cell.angle_beta   90.00
_cell.angle_gamma   90.00
#
_symmetry.space_group_name_H-M   'P 1'
#
loop_
_entity.id
_entity.type
_entity.pdbx_description
1 polymer ?
#
loop_
_entity_poly.entity_id
_entity_poly.type
_entity_poly.pdbx_seq_one_letter_code
_entity_poly.pdbx_strand_id
1 'polypeptide(L)'
;SPINEALTSCLQLINDQNISIIITNLCYYLSKGIGLSTRISAVQSISYLCELYPNSIRSYGHKPLELIINILITTTITSNNIKKALFNCLGALAKILPVNVIIKEILNLITYYKNLKSNEHEFISSIS
;
A
#
# COMPACT_ATOMS: atom_id res chain seq x y z
N SER A 1 -6.16 -23.27 0.33
CA SER A 1 -7.12 -23.11 1.44
C SER A 1 -8.49 -22.98 0.81
N PRO A 2 -9.51 -23.72 1.28
CA PRO A 2 -10.88 -23.63 0.77
C PRO A 2 -11.43 -22.20 0.73
N ILE A 3 -11.03 -21.36 1.70
CA ILE A 3 -11.37 -19.92 1.72
C ILE A 3 -10.76 -19.18 0.54
N ASN A 4 -9.50 -19.48 0.18
CA ASN A 4 -8.85 -18.84 -0.96
C ASN A 4 -9.52 -19.27 -2.26
N GLU A 5 -9.88 -20.55 -2.41
CA GLU A 5 -10.59 -21.06 -3.59
C GLU A 5 -11.99 -20.43 -3.75
N ALA A 6 -12.75 -20.30 -2.65
CA ALA A 6 -14.02 -19.58 -2.67
C ALA A 6 -13.85 -18.10 -3.02
N LEU A 7 -12.82 -17.45 -2.48
CA LEU A 7 -12.51 -16.06 -2.81
C LEU A 7 -12.13 -15.91 -4.29
N THR A 8 -11.32 -16.83 -4.83
CA THR A 8 -10.97 -16.86 -6.25
C THR A 8 -12.20 -17.04 -7.14
N SER A 9 -13.10 -17.97 -6.81
CA SER A 9 -14.34 -18.17 -7.56
C SER A 9 -15.25 -16.95 -7.51
N CYS A 10 -15.35 -16.28 -6.36
CA CYS A 10 -16.07 -15.01 -6.25
C CYS A 10 -15.40 -13.88 -7.07
N LEU A 11 -14.07 -13.81 -7.05
CA LEU A 11 -13.29 -12.83 -7.82
C LEU A 11 -13.38 -13.09 -9.33
N GLN A 12 -13.51 -14.34 -9.78
CA GLN A 12 -13.73 -14.67 -11.20
C GLN A 12 -15.04 -14.12 -11.75
N LEU A 13 -16.04 -13.87 -10.89
CA LEU A 13 -17.30 -13.22 -11.26
C LEU A 13 -17.17 -11.68 -11.32
N ILE A 14 -16.04 -11.13 -10.88
CA ILE A 14 -15.77 -9.70 -10.88
C ILE A 14 -15.17 -9.32 -12.22
N ASN A 15 -15.93 -8.52 -12.98
CA ASN A 15 -15.43 -7.84 -14.16
C ASN A 15 -14.23 -6.95 -13.79
N ASP A 16 -13.16 -6.96 -14.59
CA ASP A 16 -11.95 -6.13 -14.42
C ASP A 16 -12.26 -4.66 -14.13
N GLN A 17 -13.38 -4.17 -14.66
CA GLN A 17 -13.90 -2.82 -14.43
C GLN A 17 -14.11 -2.48 -12.95
N ASN A 18 -14.44 -3.48 -12.11
CA ASN A 18 -14.70 -3.30 -10.68
C ASN A 18 -13.45 -3.36 -9.81
N ILE A 19 -12.29 -3.78 -10.36
CA ILE A 19 -11.03 -3.87 -9.61
C ILE A 19 -10.63 -2.50 -9.03
N SER A 20 -10.89 -1.42 -9.76
CA SER A 20 -10.63 -0.05 -9.29
C SER A 20 -11.40 0.30 -8.00
N ILE A 21 -12.68 -0.10 -7.92
CA ILE A 21 -13.55 0.09 -6.76
C ILE A 21 -13.07 -0.77 -5.59
N ILE A 22 -12.70 -2.03 -5.87
CA ILE A 22 -12.19 -2.95 -4.85
C ILE A 22 -10.90 -2.44 -4.24
N ILE A 23 -9.92 -2.01 -5.05
CA ILE A 23 -8.67 -1.41 -4.54
C ILE A 23 -8.99 -0.19 -3.67
N THR A 24 -9.93 0.66 -4.10
CA THR A 24 -10.33 1.85 -3.35
C THR A 24 -10.87 1.47 -1.97
N ASN A 25 -11.76 0.47 -1.91
CA ASN A 25 -12.31 -0.03 -0.65
C ASN A 25 -11.24 -0.68 0.22
N LEU A 26 -10.31 -1.44 -0.35
CA LEU A 26 -9.20 -2.05 0.38
C LEU A 26 -8.24 -0.98 0.95
N CYS A 27 -7.98 0.09 0.21
CA CYS A 27 -7.21 1.24 0.70
C CYS A 27 -7.94 1.94 1.87
N TYR A 28 -9.26 2.07 1.78
CA TYR A 28 -10.08 2.58 2.88
C TYR A 28 -9.94 1.69 4.12
N TYR A 29 -10.07 0.36 3.99
CA TYR A 29 -9.92 -0.55 5.13
C TYR A 29 -8.48 -0.62 5.66
N LEU A 30 -7.47 -0.45 4.82
CA LEU A 30 -6.08 -0.38 5.27
C LEU A 30 -5.82 0.88 6.11
N SER A 31 -6.41 2.02 5.72
CA SER A 31 -6.19 3.32 6.38
C SER A 31 -7.13 3.59 7.57
N LYS A 32 -8.38 3.13 7.49
CA LYS A 32 -9.47 3.43 8.45
C LYS A 32 -10.10 2.18 9.08
N GLY A 33 -9.67 0.98 8.70
CA GLY A 33 -10.24 -0.27 9.23
C GLY A 33 -10.07 -0.39 10.73
N ILE A 34 -11.17 -0.75 11.41
CA ILE A 34 -11.17 -1.03 12.85
C ILE A 34 -10.46 -2.38 13.06
N GLY A 35 -9.34 -2.35 13.77
CA GLY A 35 -8.57 -3.54 14.13
C GLY A 35 -7.35 -3.80 13.25
N LEU A 36 -6.37 -4.50 13.84
CA LEU A 36 -5.14 -4.88 13.15
C LEU A 36 -5.39 -5.97 12.10
N SER A 37 -6.26 -6.93 12.40
CA SER A 37 -6.64 -8.03 11.50
C SER A 37 -7.23 -7.51 10.19
N THR A 38 -8.19 -6.59 10.26
CA THR A 38 -8.82 -5.97 9.09
C THR A 38 -7.80 -5.30 8.17
N ARG A 39 -6.84 -4.57 8.74
CA ARG A 39 -5.76 -3.91 7.98
C ARG A 39 -4.82 -4.90 7.34
N ILE A 40 -4.45 -5.97 8.05
CA ILE A 40 -3.64 -7.07 7.52
C ILE A 40 -4.35 -7.76 6.37
N SER A 41 -5.63 -8.10 6.54
CA SER A 41 -6.43 -8.72 5.48
C SER A 41 -6.55 -7.81 4.27
N ALA A 42 -6.80 -6.50 4.47
CA ALA A 42 -6.88 -5.55 3.37
C ALA A 42 -5.60 -5.50 2.53
N VAL A 43 -4.43 -5.40 3.18
CA VAL A 43 -3.15 -5.36 2.45
C VAL A 43 -2.79 -6.70 1.80
N GLN A 44 -3.14 -7.83 2.44
CA GLN A 44 -2.96 -9.16 1.84
C GLN A 44 -3.86 -9.33 0.61
N SER A 45 -5.10 -8.85 0.66
CA SER A 45 -6.01 -8.87 -0.49
C SER A 45 -5.48 -8.02 -1.64
N ILE A 46 -4.89 -6.83 -1.37
CA ILE A 46 -4.25 -6.04 -2.43
C ILE A 46 -3.10 -6.84 -3.07
N SER A 47 -2.24 -7.47 -2.25
CA SER A 47 -1.16 -8.33 -2.75
C SER A 47 -1.68 -9.49 -3.58
N TYR A 48 -2.82 -10.07 -3.22
CA TYR A 48 -3.44 -11.16 -3.96
C TYR A 48 -4.02 -10.70 -5.30
N LEU A 49 -4.65 -9.53 -5.34
CA LEU A 49 -5.16 -8.94 -6.59
C LEU A 49 -4.02 -8.58 -7.56
N CYS A 50 -2.83 -8.25 -7.05
CA CYS A 50 -1.63 -8.08 -7.86
C CYS A 50 -1.30 -9.35 -8.66
N GLU A 51 -1.44 -10.53 -8.05
CA GLU A 51 -1.15 -11.80 -8.72
C GLU A 51 -2.25 -12.18 -9.72
N LEU A 52 -3.52 -11.95 -9.38
CA LEU A 52 -4.65 -12.35 -10.22
C LEU A 52 -4.95 -11.39 -11.38
N TYR A 53 -4.83 -10.07 -11.17
CA TYR A 53 -5.26 -9.04 -12.12
C TYR A 53 -4.16 -8.00 -12.40
N PRO A 54 -2.94 -8.40 -12.79
CA PRO A 54 -1.80 -7.49 -12.89
C PRO A 54 -2.03 -6.33 -13.86
N ASN A 55 -2.74 -6.56 -14.98
CA ASN A 55 -3.04 -5.51 -15.96
C ASN A 55 -4.00 -4.45 -15.39
N SER A 56 -5.03 -4.89 -14.66
CA SER A 56 -5.99 -4.01 -14.00
C SER A 56 -5.31 -3.24 -12.86
N ILE A 57 -4.50 -3.92 -12.03
CA ILE A 57 -3.71 -3.29 -10.97
C ILE A 57 -2.71 -2.27 -11.55
N ARG A 58 -2.09 -2.52 -12.70
CA ARG A 58 -1.13 -1.59 -13.31
C ARG A 58 -1.73 -0.18 -13.50
N SER A 59 -3.02 -0.09 -13.78
CA SER A 59 -3.71 1.19 -13.99
C SER A 59 -4.06 1.93 -12.68
N TYR A 60 -4.27 1.20 -11.59
CA TYR A 60 -4.84 1.75 -10.34
C TYR A 60 -3.95 1.57 -9.10
N GLY A 61 -2.85 0.82 -9.22
CA GLY A 61 -2.00 0.41 -8.10
C GLY A 61 -1.08 1.51 -7.55
N HIS A 62 -1.04 2.68 -8.19
CA HIS A 62 -0.32 3.84 -7.64
C HIS A 62 -0.90 4.29 -6.29
N LYS A 63 -2.23 4.27 -6.13
CA LYS A 63 -2.90 4.64 -4.86
C LYS A 63 -2.51 3.74 -3.68
N PRO A 64 -2.63 2.40 -3.77
CA PRO A 64 -2.20 1.54 -2.68
C PRO A 64 -0.70 1.61 -2.43
N LEU A 65 0.14 1.83 -3.47
CA LEU A 65 1.58 2.03 -3.29
C LEU A 65 1.87 3.25 -2.42
N GLU A 66 1.33 4.41 -2.80
CA GLU A 66 1.48 5.67 -2.06
C GLU A 66 0.99 5.51 -0.60
N LEU A 67 -0.18 4.91 -0.41
CA LEU A 67 -0.74 4.68 0.92
C LEU A 67 0.17 3.78 1.78
N ILE A 68 0.67 2.68 1.24
CA ILE A 68 1.54 1.75 1.96
C ILE A 68 2.85 2.43 2.37
N ILE A 69 3.47 3.21 1.47
CA ILE A 69 4.68 3.97 1.77
C ILE A 69 4.38 4.98 2.89
N ASN A 70 3.28 5.74 2.77
CA ASN A 70 2.87 6.70 3.78
C ASN A 70 2.65 6.05 5.15
N ILE A 71 2.02 4.88 5.22
CA ILE A 71 1.86 4.13 6.47
C ILE A 71 3.22 3.74 7.05
N LEU A 72 4.14 3.24 6.22
CA LEU A 72 5.46 2.79 6.66
C LEU A 72 6.34 3.93 7.22
N ILE A 73 6.15 5.18 6.74
CA ILE A 73 6.96 6.33 7.16
C ILE A 73 6.33 7.16 8.28
N THR A 74 4.99 7.23 8.33
CA THR A 74 4.28 8.12 9.28
C THR A 74 3.78 7.39 10.51
N THR A 75 3.58 6.07 10.43
CA THR A 75 2.95 5.32 11.51
C THR A 75 3.98 4.46 12.23
N THR A 76 4.03 4.56 13.56
CA THR A 76 4.79 3.62 14.39
C THR A 76 4.12 2.25 14.36
N ILE A 77 4.63 1.34 13.54
CA ILE A 77 4.10 0.00 13.39
C ILE A 77 4.76 -0.92 14.43
N THR A 78 4.01 -1.28 15.47
CA THR A 78 4.49 -2.16 16.55
C THR A 78 4.41 -3.65 16.20
N SER A 79 3.45 -4.04 15.36
CA SER A 79 3.25 -5.45 14.99
C SER A 79 4.09 -5.84 13.78
N ASN A 80 4.95 -6.85 13.95
CA ASN A 80 5.73 -7.43 12.85
C ASN A 80 4.86 -8.06 11.75
N ASN A 81 3.66 -8.52 12.09
CA ASN A 81 2.76 -9.17 11.12
C ASN A 81 2.25 -8.19 10.06
N ILE A 82 1.76 -7.02 10.48
CA ILE A 82 1.33 -5.99 9.53
C ILE A 82 2.52 -5.40 8.77
N LYS A 83 3.68 -5.24 9.44
CA LYS A 83 4.91 -4.77 8.78
C LYS A 83 5.33 -5.71 7.64
N LYS A 84 5.34 -7.02 7.90
CA LYS A 84 5.61 -8.05 6.88
C LYS A 84 4.57 -8.02 5.75
N ALA A 85 3.29 -7.89 6.09
CA ALA A 85 2.22 -7.82 5.09
C ALA A 85 2.33 -6.59 4.18
N LEU A 86 2.66 -5.42 4.75
CA LEU A 86 2.92 -4.18 4.01
C LEU A 86 4.11 -4.33 3.05
N PHE A 87 5.24 -4.87 3.51
CA PHE A 87 6.42 -5.08 2.64
C PHE A 87 6.16 -6.09 1.53
N ASN A 88 5.46 -7.18 1.82
CA ASN A 88 5.09 -8.16 0.80
C ASN A 88 4.22 -7.52 -0.28
N CYS A 89 3.22 -6.74 0.11
CA CYS A 89 2.36 -6.04 -0.84
C CYS A 89 3.12 -4.96 -1.63
N LEU A 90 4.05 -4.24 -0.99
CA LEU A 90 4.91 -3.28 -1.68
C LEU A 90 5.76 -3.98 -2.76
N GLY A 91 6.33 -5.14 -2.44
CA GLY A 91 7.05 -5.98 -3.42
C GLY A 91 6.16 -6.48 -4.56
N ALA A 92 4.91 -6.86 -4.27
CA ALA A 92 3.95 -7.28 -5.29
C ALA A 92 3.58 -6.12 -6.25
N LEU A 93 3.31 -4.94 -5.69
CA LEU A 93 3.01 -3.73 -6.48
C LEU A 93 4.22 -3.31 -7.32
N ALA A 94 5.43 -3.34 -6.76
CA ALA A 94 6.66 -2.96 -7.46
C ALA A 94 6.97 -3.85 -8.68
N LYS A 95 6.53 -5.11 -8.68
CA LYS A 95 6.70 -6.03 -9.83
C LYS A 95 5.80 -5.69 -11.02
N ILE A 96 4.66 -5.04 -10.78
CA ILE A 96 3.61 -4.86 -11.78
C ILE A 96 3.56 -3.43 -12.29
N LEU A 97 3.79 -2.48 -11.39
CA LEU A 97 3.67 -1.05 -11.69
C LEU A 97 4.78 -0.58 -12.62
N PRO A 98 4.50 0.44 -13.46
CA PRO A 98 5.50 1.04 -14.32
C PRO A 98 6.62 1.69 -13.50
N VAL A 99 7.87 1.58 -13.99
CA VAL A 99 9.06 2.07 -13.27
C VAL A 99 8.98 3.56 -12.94
N ASN A 100 8.39 4.38 -13.81
CA ASN A 100 8.21 5.81 -13.56
C ASN A 100 7.30 6.10 -12.35
N VAL A 101 6.31 5.25 -12.08
CA VAL A 101 5.46 5.36 -10.87
C VAL A 101 6.28 5.07 -9.63
N ILE A 102 7.12 4.02 -9.66
CA ILE A 102 8.00 3.67 -8.55
C ILE A 102 9.04 4.77 -8.28
N ILE A 103 9.69 5.29 -9.32
CA ILE A 103 10.66 6.39 -9.20
C ILE A 103 10.01 7.63 -8.58
N LYS A 104 8.79 7.98 -9.01
CA LYS A 104 8.05 9.11 -8.44
C LYS A 104 7.88 8.96 -6.93
N GLU A 105 7.47 7.79 -6.45
CA GLU A 105 7.28 7.57 -5.02
C GLU A 105 8.61 7.54 -4.23
N ILE A 106 9.70 7.05 -4.83
CA ILE A 106 11.03 7.14 -4.22
C ILE A 106 11.48 8.61 -4.11
N LEU A 107 11.23 9.44 -5.12
CA LEU A 107 11.54 10.87 -5.07
C LEU A 107 10.70 11.61 -4.01
N ASN A 108 9.42 11.26 -3.87
CA ASN A 108 8.57 11.76 -2.80
C ASN A 108 9.15 11.40 -1.42
N LEU A 109 9.61 10.15 -1.25
CA LEU A 109 10.23 9.68 -0.02
C LEU A 109 11.53 10.42 0.31
N ILE A 110 12.41 10.62 -0.68
CA ILE A 110 13.64 11.40 -0.52
C ILE A 110 13.31 12.84 -0.11
N THR A 111 12.32 13.44 -0.76
CA THR A 111 11.88 14.82 -0.47
C THR A 111 11.35 14.93 0.96
N TYR A 112 10.53 13.97 1.39
CA TYR A 112 10.02 13.89 2.76
C TYR A 112 11.16 13.88 3.79
N TYR A 113 12.15 13.01 3.64
CA TYR A 113 13.28 12.94 4.58
C TYR A 113 14.21 14.16 4.52
N LYS A 114 14.40 14.77 3.35
CA LYS A 114 15.14 16.04 3.24
C LYS A 114 14.46 17.15 4.04
N ASN A 115 13.13 17.24 3.94
CA ASN A 115 12.36 18.26 4.64
C ASN A 115 12.35 18.05 6.17
N LEU A 116 12.35 16.79 6.63
CA LEU A 116 12.50 16.51 8.07
C LEU A 116 13.82 17.07 8.62
N LYS A 117 14.93 16.89 7.89
CA LYS A 117 16.25 17.40 8.31
C LYS A 117 16.32 18.93 8.33
N SER A 118 15.68 19.59 7.35
CA SER A 118 15.60 21.06 7.33
C SER A 118 14.83 21.60 8.53
N ASN A 119 13.71 20.96 8.89
CA ASN A 119 12.89 21.37 10.02
C ASN A 119 13.59 21.15 11.38
N GLU A 120 14.43 20.12 11.51
CA GLU A 120 15.26 19.93 12.71
C GLU A 120 16.28 21.07 12.87
N HIS A 121 16.93 21.50 11.79
CA HIS A 121 17.87 22.63 11.82
C HIS A 121 17.17 23.95 12.19
N GLU A 122 15.99 24.23 11.62
CA GLU A 122 15.19 25.41 11.97
C GLU A 122 14.74 25.36 13.44
N PHE A 123 14.25 24.21 13.91
CA PHE A 123 13.86 24.03 15.29
C PHE A 123 15.04 24.30 16.24
N ILE A 124 16.19 23.66 16.03
CA ILE A 124 17.40 23.88 16.85
C ILE A 124 17.83 25.35 16.85
N SER A 125 17.78 26.03 15.70
CA SER A 125 18.10 27.47 15.58
C SER A 125 17.09 28.40 16.26
N SER A 126 15.87 27.94 16.52
CA SER A 126 14.82 28.72 17.20
C SER A 126 14.87 28.64 18.74
N ILE A 127 15.63 27.68 19.28
CA ILE A 127 15.82 27.46 20.73
C ILE A 127 17.23 27.82 21.20
N SER A 128 18.11 28.28 20.30
CA SER A 128 19.43 28.83 20.60
C SER A 128 19.43 30.35 20.47
#